data_AF-A0A952SXL8-F1
#
_entry.id   AF-A0A952SXL8-F1
#
_cell.length_a   1.000
_cell.length_b   1.000
_cell.length_c   1.000
_cell.angle_alpha   90.00
_cell.angle_beta   90.00
_cell.angle_gamma   90.00
#
_symmetry.space_group_name_H-M   'P 1'
#
loop_
_entity.id
_entity.type
_entity.pdbx_description
1 polymer ?
#
loop_
_entity_poly.entity_id
_entity_poly.type
_entity_poly.pdbx_seq_one_letter_code
_entity_poly.pdbx_strand_id
1 'polypeptide(L)'
;MQCTIKNQRSSGLAGEIPFTEVSPELWVIQDEDTDRARRLLDDGLVLLPLNQEDWICPGCDERHENQFATCWKCGQEKLPA
;
A
#
# COMPACT_ATOMS: atom_id res chain seq x y z
N MET A 1 -10.68 -9.94 -13.20
CA MET A 1 -9.80 -8.82 -12.81
C MET A 1 -8.34 -9.21 -12.85
N GLN A 2 -7.75 -9.08 -14.04
CA GLN A 2 -6.29 -9.09 -14.23
C GLN A 2 -5.81 -7.65 -14.29
N CYS A 3 -4.71 -7.35 -13.61
CA CYS A 3 -4.12 -6.01 -13.56
C CYS A 3 -2.60 -6.10 -13.80
N THR A 4 -2.01 -4.99 -14.23
CA THR A 4 -0.56 -4.83 -14.38
C THR A 4 -0.11 -3.47 -13.84
N ILE A 5 1.17 -3.34 -13.49
CA ILE A 5 1.76 -2.07 -13.08
C ILE A 5 2.68 -1.58 -14.18
N LYS A 6 2.24 -0.56 -14.92
CA LYS A 6 3.05 0.12 -15.91
C LYS A 6 4.09 0.99 -15.20
N ASN A 7 5.28 1.11 -15.78
CA ASN A 7 6.40 1.92 -15.26
C ASN A 7 6.92 1.51 -13.86
N GLN A 8 6.62 0.30 -13.39
CA GLN A 8 7.01 -0.18 -12.04
C GLN A 8 8.52 -0.11 -11.71
N ARG A 9 9.39 -0.03 -12.72
CA ARG A 9 10.85 0.01 -12.55
C ARG A 9 11.48 1.28 -13.12
N SER A 10 10.66 2.24 -13.53
CA SER A 10 11.13 3.46 -14.23
C SER A 10 11.43 4.61 -13.29
N SER A 11 11.11 4.51 -11.99
CA SER A 11 11.29 5.57 -11.00
C SER A 11 12.74 6.04 -10.86
N GLY A 12 13.73 5.18 -11.12
CA GLY A 12 15.15 5.54 -11.10
C GLY A 12 15.59 6.51 -12.20
N LEU A 13 14.74 6.75 -13.21
CA LEU A 13 14.98 7.74 -14.28
C LEU A 13 14.37 9.11 -13.97
N ALA A 14 13.79 9.27 -12.77
CA ALA A 14 13.22 10.55 -12.34
C ALA A 14 14.29 11.64 -12.33
N GLY A 15 13.97 12.79 -12.96
CA GLY A 15 14.88 13.93 -13.13
C GLY A 15 15.47 14.03 -14.54
N GLU A 16 15.67 12.90 -15.22
CA GLU A 16 16.10 12.84 -16.63
C GLU A 16 14.90 12.76 -17.58
N ILE A 17 13.84 12.05 -17.16
CA ILE A 17 12.60 11.83 -17.92
C ILE A 17 11.43 12.54 -17.20
N PRO A 18 10.42 13.06 -17.93
CA PRO A 18 9.24 13.65 -17.32
C PRO A 18 8.60 12.74 -16.28
N PHE A 19 8.23 13.29 -15.13
CA PHE A 19 7.66 12.53 -14.01
C PHE A 19 6.46 11.66 -14.42
N THR A 20 5.62 12.17 -15.32
CA THR A 20 4.44 11.46 -15.85
C THR A 20 4.77 10.17 -16.59
N GLU A 21 6.00 10.02 -17.10
CA GLU A 21 6.43 8.84 -17.84
C GLU A 21 7.15 7.81 -16.97
N VAL A 22 7.60 8.21 -15.78
CA VAL A 22 8.29 7.33 -14.81
C VAL A 22 7.42 6.93 -13.63
N SER A 23 6.31 7.63 -13.41
CA SER A 23 5.36 7.34 -12.35
C SER A 23 4.70 5.97 -12.59
N PRO A 24 4.64 5.09 -11.57
CA PRO A 24 3.91 3.84 -11.66
C PRO A 24 2.41 4.08 -11.89
N GLU A 25 1.80 3.25 -12.74
CA GLU A 25 0.37 3.30 -13.02
C GLU A 25 -0.21 1.88 -12.87
N LEU A 26 -1.31 1.73 -12.12
CA LEU A 26 -2.07 0.48 -12.04
C LEU A 26 -3.08 0.42 -13.18
N TRP A 27 -2.95 -0.57 -14.05
CA TRP A 27 -3.80 -0.77 -15.22
C TRP A 27 -4.64 -2.02 -15.05
N VAL A 28 -5.94 -1.89 -15.30
CA VAL A 28 -6.86 -3.03 -15.46
C VAL A 28 -6.77 -3.48 -16.91
N ILE A 29 -6.55 -4.78 -17.15
CA ILE A 29 -6.31 -5.28 -18.52
C ILE A 29 -7.60 -5.29 -19.33
N GLN A 30 -8.72 -5.60 -18.69
CA GLN A 30 -10.03 -5.73 -19.31
C GLN A 30 -10.90 -4.53 -18.92
N ASP A 31 -11.41 -3.80 -19.90
CA ASP A 31 -12.18 -2.58 -19.66
C ASP A 31 -13.45 -2.86 -18.83
N GLU A 32 -14.05 -4.04 -18.97
CA GLU A 32 -15.26 -4.43 -18.23
C GLU A 32 -15.01 -4.57 -16.71
N ASP A 33 -13.76 -4.77 -16.30
CA ASP A 33 -13.38 -4.86 -14.89
C ASP A 33 -13.17 -3.46 -14.25
N THR A 34 -13.20 -2.37 -15.02
CA THR A 34 -12.89 -1.01 -14.54
C THR A 34 -13.77 -0.57 -13.38
N ASP A 35 -15.10 -0.70 -13.52
CA ASP A 35 -16.04 -0.29 -12.47
C ASP A 35 -15.85 -1.12 -11.19
N ARG A 36 -15.55 -2.41 -11.34
CA ARG A 36 -15.28 -3.31 -10.22
C ARG A 36 -13.99 -2.92 -9.52
N ALA A 37 -12.93 -2.65 -10.27
CA ALA A 37 -11.65 -2.20 -9.72
C ALA A 37 -11.81 -0.87 -8.96
N ARG A 38 -12.59 0.07 -9.52
CA ARG A 38 -12.87 1.36 -8.86
C ARG A 38 -13.58 1.19 -7.53
N ARG A 39 -14.62 0.34 -7.47
CA ARG A 39 -15.31 0.03 -6.20
C ARG A 39 -14.38 -0.55 -5.15
N LEU A 40 -13.47 -1.45 -5.53
CA LEU A 40 -12.49 -2.01 -4.59
C LEU A 40 -11.53 -0.96 -4.02
N LEU A 41 -11.15 0.04 -4.83
CA LEU A 41 -10.35 1.16 -4.34
C LEU A 41 -11.16 2.03 -3.37
N ASP A 42 -12.41 2.33 -3.70
CA ASP A 42 -13.28 3.15 -2.84
C ASP A 42 -13.58 2.42 -1.51
N ASP A 43 -13.90 1.13 -1.56
CA ASP A 43 -14.16 0.31 -0.38
C ASP A 43 -12.88 0.12 0.47
N GLY A 44 -11.73 -0.11 -0.17
CA GLY A 44 -10.45 -0.36 0.49
C GLY A 44 -9.80 0.90 1.09
N LEU A 45 -9.93 2.06 0.44
CA LEU A 45 -9.42 3.33 0.96
C LEU A 45 -10.22 3.84 2.17
N VAL A 46 -11.48 3.43 2.30
CA VAL A 46 -12.32 3.72 3.47
C VAL A 46 -11.95 2.84 4.69
N LEU A 47 -11.18 1.76 4.49
CA LEU A 47 -10.82 0.78 5.54
C LEU A 47 -9.46 0.99 6.19
N LEU A 48 -8.76 2.10 5.96
CA LEU A 48 -7.72 2.54 6.87
C LEU A 48 -8.35 3.52 7.84
N PRO A 49 -8.76 3.12 9.06
CA PRO A 49 -9.12 4.11 10.06
C PRO A 49 -7.85 4.91 10.31
N LEU A 50 -7.85 6.15 9.83
CA LEU A 50 -6.77 7.13 9.95
C LEU A 50 -6.38 7.45 11.41
N ASN A 51 -6.97 6.75 12.38
CA ASN A 51 -6.96 7.10 13.80
C ASN A 51 -7.08 5.87 14.72
N GLN A 52 -6.36 4.78 14.41
CA GLN A 52 -6.16 3.70 15.38
C GLN A 52 -4.91 3.98 16.21
N GLU A 53 -4.95 3.60 17.49
CA GLU A 53 -3.85 3.83 18.43
C GLU A 53 -2.57 3.07 18.04
N ASP A 54 -1.44 3.73 18.21
CA ASP A 54 -0.11 3.10 18.14
C ASP A 54 -0.03 1.89 19.09
N TRP A 55 0.81 0.93 18.75
CA TRP A 55 1.06 -0.24 19.59
C TRP A 55 2.53 -0.36 19.96
N ILE A 56 2.77 -1.01 21.10
CA ILE A 56 4.12 -1.34 21.58
C ILE A 56 4.36 -2.82 21.34
N CYS A 57 5.49 -3.14 20.74
CA CYS A 57 5.86 -4.51 20.45
C CYS A 57 6.11 -5.30 21.75
N PRO A 58 5.39 -6.42 21.98
CA PRO A 58 5.53 -7.19 23.22
C PRO A 58 6.87 -7.95 23.32
N GLY A 59 7.65 -8.02 22.24
CA GLY A 59 8.94 -8.71 22.20
C GLY A 59 10.17 -7.81 22.34
N CYS A 60 10.06 -6.50 22.07
CA CYS A 60 11.24 -5.60 22.08
C CYS A 60 10.95 -4.14 22.45
N ASP A 61 9.73 -3.86 22.94
CA ASP A 61 9.24 -2.55 23.41
C ASP A 61 9.28 -1.41 22.39
N GLU A 62 9.38 -1.74 21.11
CA GLU A 62 9.40 -0.76 20.03
C GLU A 62 7.98 -0.25 19.72
N ARG A 63 7.81 1.08 19.60
CA ARG A 63 6.53 1.71 19.28
C ARG A 63 6.30 1.74 17.77
N HIS A 64 5.10 1.40 17.34
CA HIS A 64 4.71 1.39 15.93
C HIS A 64 3.36 2.06 15.75
N GLU A 65 3.22 2.76 14.62
CA GLU A 65 1.91 3.20 14.15
C GLU A 65 1.02 2.01 13.84
N ASN A 66 -0.29 2.20 13.97
CA ASN A 66 -1.25 1.13 13.84
C ASN A 66 -1.25 0.43 12.47
N GLN A 67 -0.86 1.12 11.38
CA GLN A 67 -0.84 0.50 10.05
C GLN A 67 0.13 -0.68 9.93
N PHE A 68 1.08 -0.82 10.87
CA PHE A 68 2.05 -1.90 10.85
C PHE A 68 1.52 -3.11 11.63
N ALA A 69 1.45 -4.26 10.94
CA ALA A 69 1.06 -5.54 11.53
C ALA A 69 2.24 -6.32 12.12
N THR A 70 3.48 -5.92 11.84
CA THR A 70 4.69 -6.67 12.20
C THR A 70 5.78 -5.71 12.67
N CYS A 71 6.48 -6.08 13.74
CA CYS A 71 7.60 -5.32 14.25
C CYS A 71 8.82 -5.42 13.32
N TRP A 72 9.29 -4.29 12.82
CA TRP A 72 10.51 -4.21 12.00
C TRP A 72 11.81 -4.57 12.74
N LYS A 73 11.81 -4.51 14.07
CA LYS A 73 13.00 -4.73 14.91
C LYS A 73 13.19 -6.20 15.30
N CYS A 74 12.10 -6.88 15.68
CA CYS A 74 12.17 -8.28 16.12
C CYS A 74 11.31 -9.26 15.31
N GLY A 75 10.52 -8.79 14.34
CA GLY A 75 9.66 -9.63 13.50
C GLY A 75 8.37 -10.11 14.18
N GLN A 76 8.12 -9.74 15.43
CA GLN A 76 6.90 -10.14 16.16
C GLN A 76 5.66 -9.49 15.55
N GLU A 77 4.59 -10.28 15.38
CA GLU A 77 3.28 -9.78 14.94
C GLU A 77 2.59 -8.94 16.03
N LYS A 78 1.80 -7.97 15.59
CA LYS A 78 0.90 -7.21 16.44
C LYS A 78 -0.13 -8.15 17.06
N LEU A 79 -0.34 -8.05 18.37
CA LEU A 79 -1.39 -8.83 19.03
C LEU A 79 -2.78 -8.38 18.52
N PRO A 80 -3.70 -9.32 18.22
CA PRO A 80 -5.08 -8.97 17.95
C PRO A 80 -5.70 -8.32 19.20
N ALA A 81 -6.51 -7.28 18.98
CA ALA A 81 -7.27 -6.59 20.03
C ALA A 81 -8.36 -7.50 20.62
#